data_AF-A0A7W0LWG0-F1
#
_entry.id   AF-A0A7W0LWG0-F1
#
_cell.length_a   1.000
_cell.length_b   1.000
_cell.length_c   1.000
_cell.angle_alpha   90.00
_cell.angle_beta   90.00
_cell.angle_gamma   90.00
#
_symmetry.space_group_name_H-M   'P 1'
#
loop_
_entity.id
_entity.type
_entity.pdbx_description
1 polymer ?
#
loop_
_entity_poly.entity_id
_entity_poly.type
_entity_poly.pdbx_seq_one_letter_code
_entity_poly.pdbx_strand_id
1 'polypeptide(L)'
;LWLLAAAVLCAAFWALLRGRRGTAWVLWGLAVLVWICVHASGVHATVAGIVLGLLVPTRRRDGESTTPSERFEHRLHPISAGVIVPIFALSAAGIALGAASAAISEPIALGVAAALLVGKPVGIFAGARLAVGLRLSTLPPEVRWGDLLPVAILGGIGYTVSLLIARLALPDPASQEQTAAAVLIASTIAAIVAAWLLRRRPTTEERSEPL
;
A
#
# COMPACT_ATOMS: atom_id res chain seq x y z
N LEU A 1 -5.69 29.15 -3.51
CA LEU A 1 -6.80 29.32 -2.54
C LEU A 1 -7.21 27.99 -1.90
N TRP A 2 -7.57 26.97 -2.70
CA TRP A 2 -8.03 25.66 -2.19
C TRP A 2 -7.03 24.92 -1.28
N LEU A 3 -5.73 25.00 -1.55
CA LEU A 3 -4.70 24.41 -0.68
C LEU A 3 -4.62 25.09 0.69
N LEU A 4 -4.79 26.42 0.74
CA LEU A 4 -4.82 27.15 2.01
C LEU A 4 -6.07 26.76 2.81
N ALA A 5 -7.23 26.62 2.14
CA ALA A 5 -8.45 26.11 2.77
C ALA A 5 -8.24 24.68 3.31
N ALA A 6 -7.63 23.78 2.53
CA ALA A 6 -7.32 22.43 2.97
C ALA A 6 -6.39 22.44 4.21
N ALA A 7 -5.36 23.28 4.22
CA ALA A 7 -4.45 23.41 5.36
C ALA A 7 -5.16 23.89 6.64
N VAL A 8 -6.06 24.88 6.53
CA VAL A 8 -6.87 25.36 7.66
C VAL A 8 -7.80 24.27 8.18
N LEU A 9 -8.45 23.52 7.29
CA LEU A 9 -9.33 22.41 7.67
C LEU A 9 -8.54 21.26 8.33
N CYS A 10 -7.34 20.95 7.85
CA CYS A 10 -6.43 20.01 8.51
C CYS A 10 -6.02 20.46 9.92
N ALA A 11 -5.72 21.76 10.10
CA ALA A 11 -5.41 22.31 11.41
C ALA A 11 -6.61 22.24 12.36
N ALA A 12 -7.82 22.53 11.87
CA ALA A 12 -9.06 22.37 12.62
C ALA A 12 -9.29 20.90 13.02
N PHE A 13 -9.04 19.96 12.11
CA PHE A 13 -9.18 18.51 12.36
C PHE A 13 -8.25 18.06 13.49
N TRP A 14 -6.99 18.47 13.40
CA TRP A 14 -5.98 18.19 14.42
C TRP A 14 -6.34 18.82 15.78
N ALA A 15 -6.81 20.07 15.79
CA ALA A 15 -7.23 20.76 17.01
C ALA A 15 -8.42 20.06 17.71
N LEU A 16 -9.41 19.62 16.94
CA LEU A 16 -10.58 18.89 17.44
C LEU A 16 -10.19 17.52 18.04
N LEU A 17 -9.27 16.81 17.39
CA LEU A 17 -8.71 15.55 17.91
C LEU A 17 -7.96 15.77 19.22
N ARG A 18 -7.17 16.84 19.32
CA ARG A 18 -6.41 17.16 20.53
C ARG A 18 -7.34 17.58 21.70
N GLY A 19 -8.39 18.33 21.39
CA GLY A 19 -9.31 18.92 22.36
C GLY A 19 -10.38 17.98 22.97
N ARG A 20 -10.44 16.69 22.58
CA ARG A 20 -11.53 15.74 22.96
C ARG A 20 -12.94 16.19 22.57
N ARG A 21 -13.07 17.12 21.61
CA ARG A 21 -14.36 17.74 21.22
C ARG A 21 -14.87 17.28 19.85
N GLY A 22 -14.11 16.46 19.13
CA GLY A 22 -14.53 15.92 17.85
C GLY A 22 -15.48 14.74 18.01
N THR A 23 -16.79 14.97 17.86
CA THR A 23 -17.74 13.88 17.57
C THR A 23 -17.36 13.24 16.24
N ALA A 24 -17.46 11.90 16.13
CA ALA A 24 -17.05 11.16 14.93
C ALA A 24 -17.62 11.76 13.63
N TRP A 25 -18.88 12.19 13.65
CA TRP A 25 -19.55 12.85 12.52
C TRP A 25 -18.88 14.14 12.05
N VAL A 26 -18.42 14.98 12.98
CA VAL A 26 -17.73 16.25 12.66
C VAL A 26 -16.38 15.97 12.01
N LEU A 27 -15.65 14.97 12.52
CA LEU A 27 -14.36 14.57 11.96
C LEU A 27 -14.51 14.01 10.54
N TRP A 28 -15.55 13.20 10.30
CA TRP A 28 -15.86 12.69 8.97
C TRP A 28 -16.24 13.79 7.99
N GLY A 29 -17.12 14.73 8.39
CA GLY A 29 -17.48 15.88 7.55
C GLY A 29 -16.26 16.72 7.19
N LEU A 30 -15.37 16.95 8.16
CA LEU A 30 -14.13 17.69 7.93
C LEU A 30 -13.15 16.94 7.02
N ALA A 31 -13.03 15.62 7.16
CA ALA A 31 -12.24 14.79 6.28
C ALA A 31 -12.72 14.87 4.82
N VAL A 32 -14.03 14.83 4.59
CA VAL A 32 -14.64 15.00 3.26
C VAL A 32 -14.38 16.39 2.70
N LEU A 33 -14.49 17.44 3.52
CA LEU A 33 -14.19 18.81 3.09
C LEU A 33 -12.71 19.00 2.70
N VAL A 34 -11.79 18.42 3.48
CA VAL A 34 -10.36 18.42 3.13
C VAL A 34 -10.14 17.71 1.80
N TRP A 35 -10.77 16.54 1.61
CA TRP A 35 -10.68 15.78 0.36
C TRP A 35 -11.17 16.59 -0.84
N ILE A 36 -12.31 17.29 -0.73
CA ILE A 36 -12.85 18.16 -1.78
C ILE A 36 -11.89 19.31 -2.09
N CYS A 37 -11.34 19.97 -1.05
CA CYS A 37 -10.41 21.09 -1.25
C CYS A 37 -9.10 20.65 -1.92
N VAL A 38 -8.58 19.47 -1.55
CA VAL A 38 -7.37 18.90 -2.20
C VAL A 38 -7.69 18.56 -3.66
N HIS A 39 -8.82 17.91 -3.94
CA HIS A 39 -9.23 17.61 -5.31
C HIS A 39 -9.40 18.88 -6.17
N ALA A 40 -10.08 19.90 -5.64
CA ALA A 40 -10.28 21.19 -6.31
C ALA A 40 -8.98 21.98 -6.54
N SER A 41 -7.91 21.65 -5.80
CA SER A 41 -6.60 22.27 -5.99
C SER A 41 -5.76 21.65 -7.12
N GLY A 42 -6.25 20.58 -7.76
CA GLY A 42 -5.49 19.82 -8.76
C GLY A 42 -4.51 18.81 -8.16
N VAL A 43 -4.44 18.69 -6.83
CA VAL A 43 -3.69 17.64 -6.14
C VAL A 43 -4.55 16.37 -6.05
N HIS A 44 -3.90 15.21 -6.10
CA HIS A 44 -4.59 13.93 -5.94
C HIS A 44 -5.29 13.82 -4.59
N ALA A 45 -6.57 13.46 -4.63
CA ALA A 45 -7.40 13.39 -3.44
C ALA A 45 -6.96 12.29 -2.44
N THR A 46 -6.15 11.32 -2.88
CA THR A 46 -5.51 10.31 -2.00
C THR A 46 -4.55 10.93 -0.99
N VAL A 47 -3.89 12.04 -1.34
CA VAL A 47 -2.97 12.77 -0.46
C VAL A 47 -3.71 13.30 0.77
N ALA A 48 -4.98 13.70 0.63
CA ALA A 48 -5.81 14.13 1.75
C ALA A 48 -5.92 13.04 2.83
N GLY A 49 -6.16 11.80 2.42
CA GLY A 49 -6.26 10.66 3.34
C GLY A 49 -4.95 10.40 4.09
N ILE A 50 -3.81 10.48 3.40
CA ILE A 50 -2.48 10.32 4.00
C ILE A 50 -2.24 11.43 5.04
N VAL A 51 -2.46 12.69 4.67
CA VAL A 51 -2.26 13.84 5.57
C VAL A 51 -3.17 13.73 6.81
N LEU A 52 -4.45 13.42 6.62
CA LEU A 52 -5.39 13.24 7.74
C LEU A 52 -4.97 12.09 8.66
N GLY A 53 -4.51 10.97 8.11
CA GLY A 53 -3.98 9.84 8.87
C GLY A 53 -2.76 10.21 9.70
N LEU A 54 -1.82 10.96 9.14
CA LEU A 54 -0.62 11.45 9.84
C LEU A 54 -0.95 12.46 10.96
N LEU A 55 -2.09 13.13 10.87
CA LEU A 55 -2.56 14.06 11.92
C LEU A 55 -3.24 13.33 13.09
N VAL A 56 -3.60 12.05 12.95
CA VAL A 56 -4.23 11.30 14.05
C VAL A 56 -3.21 11.02 15.15
N PRO A 57 -3.49 11.39 16.42
CA PRO A 57 -2.56 11.17 17.52
C PRO A 57 -2.26 9.68 17.76
N THR A 58 -0.98 9.35 17.89
CA THR A 58 -0.46 8.00 18.18
C THR A 58 -0.10 7.79 19.65
N ARG A 59 -0.25 8.81 20.50
CA ARG A 59 0.02 8.70 21.94
C ARG A 59 -1.22 8.23 22.68
N ARG A 60 -1.01 7.28 23.62
CA ARG A 60 -2.04 6.90 24.60
C ARG A 60 -2.34 8.11 25.48
N ARG A 61 -3.61 8.28 25.83
CA ARG A 61 -4.08 9.34 26.71
C ARG A 61 -4.43 8.74 28.07
N ASP A 62 -4.30 9.50 29.15
CA ASP A 62 -4.52 8.99 30.50
C ASP A 62 -5.93 8.38 30.65
N GLY A 63 -5.97 7.16 31.17
CA GLY A 63 -7.20 6.37 31.34
C GLY A 63 -7.68 5.61 30.10
N GLU A 64 -6.95 5.65 28.98
CA GLU A 64 -7.30 4.93 27.75
C GLU A 64 -6.35 3.75 27.49
N SER A 65 -6.91 2.55 27.23
CA SER A 65 -6.13 1.34 26.94
C SER A 65 -5.53 1.32 25.53
N THR A 66 -6.19 1.99 24.57
CA THR A 66 -5.82 2.03 23.16
C THR A 66 -5.63 3.46 22.67
N THR A 67 -4.77 3.64 21.67
CA THR A 67 -4.52 4.96 21.07
C THR A 67 -5.68 5.39 20.14
N PRO A 68 -5.90 6.70 19.91
CA PRO A 68 -6.87 7.15 18.91
C PRO A 68 -6.60 6.57 17.51
N SER A 69 -5.33 6.53 17.08
CA SER A 69 -4.93 5.94 15.81
C SER A 69 -5.31 4.46 15.68
N GLU A 70 -5.07 3.67 16.72
CA GLU A 70 -5.42 2.24 16.76
C GLU A 70 -6.94 2.03 16.69
N ARG A 71 -7.74 2.90 17.33
CA ARG A 71 -9.21 2.84 17.21
C ARG A 71 -9.69 3.15 15.81
N PHE A 72 -9.13 4.17 15.17
CA PHE A 72 -9.47 4.51 13.79
C PHE A 72 -9.07 3.38 12.84
N GLU A 73 -7.84 2.86 13.00
CA GLU A 73 -7.35 1.71 12.23
C GLU A 73 -8.28 0.52 12.37
N HIS A 74 -8.62 0.10 13.60
CA HIS A 74 -9.44 -1.09 13.83
C HIS A 74 -10.86 -0.98 13.25
N ARG A 75 -11.41 0.23 13.17
CA ARG A 75 -12.72 0.50 12.54
C ARG A 75 -12.64 0.58 11.02
N LEU A 76 -11.59 1.19 10.49
CA LEU A 76 -11.44 1.44 9.05
C LEU A 76 -10.88 0.22 8.31
N HIS A 77 -9.98 -0.53 8.94
CA HIS A 77 -9.32 -1.68 8.35
C HIS A 77 -10.30 -2.72 7.78
N PRO A 78 -11.31 -3.22 8.52
CA PRO A 78 -12.22 -4.24 7.97
C PRO A 78 -13.05 -3.72 6.79
N ILE A 79 -13.47 -2.46 6.82
CA ILE A 79 -14.22 -1.83 5.71
C ILE A 79 -13.30 -1.63 4.50
N SER A 80 -12.07 -1.16 4.74
CA SER A 80 -11.08 -0.92 3.71
C SER A 80 -10.67 -2.22 3.02
N ALA A 81 -10.19 -3.20 3.79
CA ALA A 81 -9.72 -4.48 3.27
C ALA A 81 -10.87 -5.35 2.72
N GLY A 82 -12.04 -5.32 3.36
CA GLY A 82 -13.17 -6.18 2.99
C GLY A 82 -14.06 -5.64 1.87
N VAL A 83 -14.15 -4.31 1.70
CA VAL A 83 -15.08 -3.68 0.74
C VAL A 83 -14.37 -2.75 -0.24
N ILE A 84 -13.62 -1.76 0.27
CA ILE A 84 -13.04 -0.71 -0.57
C ILE A 84 -11.98 -1.27 -1.52
N VAL A 85 -11.05 -2.08 -1.00
CA VAL A 85 -9.98 -2.67 -1.81
C VAL A 85 -10.54 -3.58 -2.90
N PRO A 86 -11.45 -4.54 -2.65
CA PRO A 86 -12.08 -5.34 -3.70
C PRO A 86 -12.85 -4.55 -4.77
N ILE A 87 -13.56 -3.48 -4.39
CA ILE A 87 -14.28 -2.63 -5.35
C ILE A 87 -13.29 -1.85 -6.22
N PHE A 88 -12.27 -1.26 -5.60
CA PHE A 88 -11.20 -0.55 -6.31
C PHE A 88 -10.46 -1.47 -7.28
N ALA A 89 -10.10 -2.65 -6.78
CA ALA A 89 -9.51 -3.77 -7.50
C ALA A 89 -10.30 -4.12 -8.77
N LEU A 90 -11.59 -4.39 -8.63
CA LEU A 90 -12.48 -4.73 -9.75
C LEU A 90 -12.60 -3.58 -10.76
N SER A 91 -12.74 -2.35 -10.26
CA SER A 91 -12.85 -1.15 -11.11
C SER A 91 -11.56 -0.87 -11.90
N ALA A 92 -10.41 -1.12 -11.29
CA ALA A 92 -9.11 -0.92 -11.91
C ALA A 92 -8.72 -2.06 -12.86
N ALA A 93 -9.17 -3.29 -12.58
CA ALA A 93 -8.82 -4.52 -13.28
C ALA A 93 -9.76 -4.90 -14.44
N GLY A 94 -10.79 -4.09 -14.74
CA GLY A 94 -11.69 -4.27 -15.90
C GLY A 94 -10.99 -4.08 -17.25
N ILE A 95 -9.99 -4.91 -17.53
CA ILE A 95 -9.11 -4.80 -18.69
C ILE A 95 -9.62 -5.76 -19.77
N ALA A 96 -9.72 -5.29 -21.00
CA ALA A 96 -10.07 -6.14 -22.13
C ALA A 96 -9.02 -7.25 -22.32
N LEU A 97 -9.45 -8.50 -22.55
CA LEU A 97 -8.54 -9.64 -22.78
C LEU A 97 -7.53 -9.39 -23.92
N GLY A 98 -7.88 -8.52 -24.87
CA GLY A 98 -6.97 -8.10 -25.96
C GLY A 98 -5.77 -7.27 -25.50
N ALA A 99 -5.86 -6.57 -24.37
CA ALA A 99 -4.74 -5.78 -23.85
C ALA A 99 -3.65 -6.67 -23.22
N ALA A 100 -3.99 -7.91 -22.80
CA ALA A 100 -3.03 -8.84 -22.21
C ALA A 100 -2.03 -9.38 -23.23
N SER A 101 -2.48 -9.67 -24.46
CA SER A 101 -1.57 -10.09 -25.54
C SER A 101 -0.72 -8.92 -26.03
N ALA A 102 -1.30 -7.72 -26.16
CA ALA A 102 -0.58 -6.51 -26.55
C ALA A 102 0.47 -6.07 -25.51
N ALA A 103 0.22 -6.33 -24.22
CA ALA A 103 1.15 -5.99 -23.13
C ALA A 103 2.52 -6.69 -23.24
N ILE A 104 2.61 -7.82 -23.96
CA ILE A 104 3.87 -8.55 -24.16
C ILE A 104 4.78 -7.81 -25.14
N SER A 105 4.24 -6.98 -26.02
CA SER A 105 5.00 -6.21 -27.00
C SER A 105 5.25 -4.77 -26.58
N GLU A 106 4.51 -4.26 -25.59
CA GLU A 106 4.62 -2.89 -25.12
C GLU A 106 5.83 -2.70 -24.18
N PRO A 107 6.82 -1.86 -24.52
CA PRO A 107 8.05 -1.71 -23.74
C PRO A 107 7.81 -1.24 -22.30
N ILE A 108 6.83 -0.35 -22.10
CA ILE A 108 6.47 0.16 -20.78
C ILE A 108 5.89 -0.96 -19.91
N ALA A 109 4.99 -1.76 -20.48
CA ALA A 109 4.34 -2.87 -19.79
C ALA A 109 5.38 -3.94 -19.37
N LEU A 110 6.31 -4.30 -20.27
CA LEU A 110 7.41 -5.20 -19.97
C LEU A 110 8.36 -4.65 -18.89
N GLY A 111 8.69 -3.37 -18.96
CA GLY A 111 9.52 -2.70 -17.97
C GLY A 111 8.88 -2.73 -16.57
N VAL A 112 7.58 -2.48 -16.49
CA VAL A 112 6.81 -2.57 -15.24
C VAL A 112 6.75 -4.00 -14.72
N ALA A 113 6.50 -4.99 -15.59
CA ALA A 113 6.50 -6.40 -15.20
C ALA A 113 7.86 -6.84 -14.64
N ALA A 114 8.96 -6.48 -15.32
CA ALA A 114 10.32 -6.79 -14.87
C ALA A 114 10.66 -6.06 -13.55
N ALA A 115 10.25 -4.81 -13.40
CA ALA A 115 10.43 -4.06 -12.16
C ALA A 115 9.67 -4.70 -10.98
N LEU A 116 8.46 -5.23 -11.20
CA LEU A 116 7.68 -5.91 -10.17
C LEU A 116 8.22 -7.30 -9.83
N LEU A 117 8.56 -8.10 -10.84
CA LEU A 117 8.98 -9.50 -10.65
C LEU A 117 10.44 -9.65 -10.22
N VAL A 118 11.32 -8.75 -10.68
CA VAL A 118 12.77 -8.84 -10.43
C VAL A 118 13.25 -7.65 -9.63
N GLY A 119 12.91 -6.43 -10.06
CA GLY A 119 13.38 -5.19 -9.44
C GLY A 119 13.01 -5.11 -7.95
N LYS A 120 11.74 -5.33 -7.60
CA LYS A 120 11.25 -5.28 -6.22
C LYS A 120 11.88 -6.38 -5.34
N PRO A 121 11.89 -7.67 -5.71
CA PRO A 121 12.51 -8.68 -4.88
C PRO A 121 14.01 -8.46 -4.68
N VAL A 122 14.74 -8.12 -5.76
CA VAL A 122 16.18 -7.81 -5.68
C VAL A 122 16.42 -6.59 -4.80
N GLY A 123 15.64 -5.53 -4.96
CA GLY A 123 15.75 -4.30 -4.17
C GLY A 123 15.45 -4.53 -2.68
N ILE A 124 14.41 -5.28 -2.35
CA ILE A 124 14.06 -5.62 -0.96
C ILE A 124 15.18 -6.47 -0.34
N PHE A 125 15.66 -7.49 -1.04
CA PHE A 125 16.70 -8.38 -0.52
C PHE A 125 18.05 -7.66 -0.36
N ALA A 126 18.46 -6.88 -1.36
CA ALA A 126 19.67 -6.08 -1.31
C ALA A 126 19.58 -5.00 -0.23
N GLY A 127 18.45 -4.30 -0.12
CA GLY A 127 18.20 -3.30 0.91
C GLY A 127 18.29 -3.89 2.32
N ALA A 128 17.68 -5.06 2.55
CA ALA A 128 17.79 -5.77 3.82
C ALA A 128 19.23 -6.19 4.13
N ARG A 129 19.96 -6.71 3.13
CA ARG A 129 21.37 -7.10 3.29
C ARG A 129 22.27 -5.92 3.58
N LEU A 130 22.04 -4.78 2.93
CA LEU A 130 22.76 -3.54 3.19
C LEU A 130 22.44 -3.00 4.58
N ALA A 131 21.18 -2.97 5.00
CA ALA A 131 20.78 -2.51 6.33
C ALA A 131 21.45 -3.34 7.45
N VAL A 132 21.52 -4.66 7.27
CA VAL A 132 22.22 -5.56 8.21
C VAL A 132 23.74 -5.36 8.15
N GLY A 133 24.31 -5.23 6.94
CA GLY A 133 25.74 -4.99 6.75
C GLY A 133 26.23 -3.66 7.35
N LEU A 134 25.40 -2.62 7.26
CA LEU A 134 25.65 -1.29 7.84
C LEU A 134 25.31 -1.21 9.34
N ARG A 135 24.91 -2.33 9.98
CA ARG A 135 24.49 -2.40 11.38
C ARG A 135 23.33 -1.45 11.75
N LEU A 136 22.51 -1.08 10.77
CA LEU A 136 21.27 -0.31 10.99
C LEU A 136 20.13 -1.19 11.50
N SER A 137 20.21 -2.51 11.25
CA SER A 137 19.25 -3.52 11.70
C SER A 137 19.97 -4.84 11.96
N THR A 138 19.34 -5.70 12.77
CA THR A 138 19.74 -7.10 12.92
C THR A 138 18.65 -8.01 12.36
N LEU A 139 19.03 -9.18 11.86
CA LEU A 139 18.07 -10.21 11.46
C LEU A 139 17.64 -10.97 12.74
N PRO A 140 16.33 -11.16 12.99
CA PRO A 140 15.88 -11.96 14.13
C PRO A 140 16.48 -13.38 14.08
N PRO A 141 16.82 -13.97 15.24
CA PRO A 141 17.49 -15.28 15.28
C PRO A 141 16.66 -16.40 14.64
N GLU A 142 15.34 -16.25 14.58
CA GLU A 142 14.40 -17.20 13.99
C GLU A 142 14.34 -17.11 12.45
N VAL A 143 14.81 -16.01 11.85
CA VAL A 143 14.66 -15.72 10.42
C VAL A 143 15.98 -15.94 9.69
N ARG A 144 15.97 -16.73 8.61
CA ARG A 144 17.13 -16.88 7.72
C ARG A 144 16.95 -16.06 6.45
N TRP A 145 18.06 -15.80 5.77
CA TRP A 145 18.05 -15.19 4.44
C TRP A 145 17.17 -15.93 3.43
N GLY A 146 17.02 -17.25 3.57
CA GLY A 146 16.12 -18.03 2.73
C GLY A 146 14.63 -17.72 2.97
N ASP A 147 14.26 -17.29 4.17
CA ASP A 147 12.88 -16.98 4.56
C ASP A 147 12.51 -15.56 4.13
N LEU A 148 13.51 -14.71 3.89
CA LEU A 148 13.33 -13.38 3.32
C LEU A 148 13.00 -13.39 1.83
N LEU A 149 13.44 -14.41 1.08
CA LEU A 149 13.22 -14.48 -0.37
C LEU A 149 11.72 -14.54 -0.74
N PRO A 150 10.89 -15.43 -0.16
CA PRO A 150 9.44 -15.43 -0.41
C PRO A 150 8.76 -14.11 -0.02
N VAL A 151 9.21 -13.49 1.09
CA VAL A 151 8.70 -12.18 1.55
C VAL A 151 9.05 -11.07 0.56
N ALA A 152 10.27 -11.08 0.01
CA ALA A 152 10.71 -10.14 -1.02
C ALA A 152 9.91 -10.30 -2.31
N ILE A 153 9.59 -11.53 -2.72
CA ILE A 153 8.72 -11.82 -3.87
C ILE A 153 7.29 -11.35 -3.62
N LEU A 154 6.76 -11.55 -2.41
CA LEU A 154 5.45 -11.03 -2.00
C LEU A 154 5.40 -9.49 -2.09
N GLY A 155 6.52 -8.82 -1.79
CA GLY A 155 6.68 -7.38 -1.98
C GLY A 155 6.61 -6.93 -3.44
N GLY A 156 6.76 -7.85 -4.40
CA GLY A 156 6.57 -7.66 -5.84
C GLY A 156 5.11 -7.53 -6.29
N ILE A 157 4.14 -7.79 -5.40
CA ILE A 157 2.71 -7.62 -5.68
C ILE A 157 2.38 -6.12 -5.72
N GLY A 158 2.43 -5.53 -6.92
CA GLY A 158 2.19 -4.10 -7.13
C GLY A 158 0.70 -3.72 -7.20
N TYR A 159 -0.15 -4.68 -7.59
CA TYR A 159 -1.60 -4.59 -7.80
C TYR A 159 -2.21 -3.18 -7.70
N THR A 160 -2.98 -2.86 -6.64
CA THR A 160 -3.82 -1.65 -6.56
C THR A 160 -3.01 -0.35 -6.68
N VAL A 161 -1.85 -0.26 -6.03
CA VAL A 161 -1.02 0.95 -6.08
C VAL A 161 -0.37 1.10 -7.45
N SER A 162 0.18 0.03 -8.02
CA SER A 162 0.78 0.10 -9.37
C SER A 162 -0.25 0.41 -10.44
N LEU A 163 -1.49 -0.11 -10.34
CA LEU A 163 -2.58 0.23 -11.25
C LEU A 163 -2.97 1.72 -11.15
N LEU A 164 -3.04 2.25 -9.93
CA LEU A 164 -3.27 3.68 -9.71
C LEU A 164 -2.16 4.50 -10.34
N ILE A 165 -0.90 4.20 -10.03
CA ILE A 165 0.25 4.94 -10.54
C ILE A 165 0.33 4.85 -12.07
N ALA A 166 0.05 3.71 -12.69
CA ALA A 166 0.02 3.57 -14.14
C ALA A 166 -1.01 4.52 -14.79
N ARG A 167 -2.22 4.62 -14.23
CA ARG A 167 -3.26 5.54 -14.71
C ARG A 167 -2.88 7.02 -14.54
N LEU A 168 -2.09 7.35 -13.52
CA LEU A 168 -1.64 8.71 -13.26
C LEU A 168 -0.41 9.11 -14.07
N ALA A 169 0.46 8.15 -14.39
CA ALA A 169 1.74 8.39 -15.04
C ALA A 169 1.68 8.33 -16.56
N LEU A 170 0.76 7.55 -17.14
CA LEU A 170 0.69 7.33 -18.58
C LEU A 170 -0.38 8.20 -19.23
N PRO A 171 -0.04 8.97 -20.28
CA PRO A 171 -0.99 9.86 -20.94
C PRO A 171 -1.96 9.12 -21.89
N ASP A 172 -1.53 8.01 -22.49
CA ASP A 172 -2.30 7.28 -23.50
C ASP A 172 -3.16 6.16 -22.89
N PRO A 173 -4.46 6.08 -23.21
CA PRO A 173 -5.35 5.04 -22.69
C PRO A 173 -4.93 3.60 -23.07
N ALA A 174 -4.38 3.37 -24.26
CA ALA A 174 -3.97 2.01 -24.65
C ALA A 174 -2.74 1.55 -23.86
N SER A 175 -1.75 2.43 -23.66
CA SER A 175 -0.61 2.14 -22.78
C SER A 175 -1.03 1.94 -21.32
N GLN A 176 -2.06 2.64 -20.83
CA GLN A 176 -2.62 2.43 -19.49
C GLN A 176 -3.20 1.01 -19.34
N GLU A 177 -4.01 0.55 -20.29
CA GLU A 177 -4.62 -0.78 -20.27
C GLU A 177 -3.58 -1.90 -20.37
N GLN A 178 -2.60 -1.76 -21.27
CA GLN A 178 -1.51 -2.72 -21.45
C GLN A 178 -0.62 -2.80 -20.19
N THR A 179 -0.29 -1.66 -19.60
CA THR A 179 0.48 -1.61 -18.34
C THR A 179 -0.33 -2.20 -17.19
N ALA A 180 -1.63 -1.94 -17.13
CA ALA A 180 -2.51 -2.55 -16.14
C ALA A 180 -2.52 -4.08 -16.25
N ALA A 181 -2.62 -4.61 -17.48
CA ALA A 181 -2.54 -6.06 -17.72
C ALA A 181 -1.20 -6.64 -17.25
N ALA A 182 -0.08 -5.99 -17.57
CA ALA A 182 1.24 -6.42 -17.10
C ALA A 182 1.37 -6.41 -15.57
N VAL A 183 0.83 -5.38 -14.89
CA VAL A 183 0.79 -5.33 -13.42
C VAL A 183 0.00 -6.50 -12.84
N LEU A 184 -1.15 -6.86 -13.42
CA LEU A 184 -1.94 -7.99 -12.97
C LEU A 184 -1.19 -9.31 -13.16
N ILE A 185 -0.68 -9.57 -14.36
CA ILE A 185 0.04 -10.80 -14.69
C ILE A 185 1.26 -10.95 -13.78
N ALA A 186 2.07 -9.90 -13.64
CA ALA A 186 3.22 -9.89 -12.75
C ALA A 186 2.84 -10.14 -11.29
N SER A 187 1.77 -9.50 -10.80
CA SER A 187 1.29 -9.68 -9.42
C SER A 187 0.79 -11.10 -9.17
N THR A 188 0.09 -11.71 -10.13
CA THR A 188 -0.36 -13.10 -10.07
C THR A 188 0.82 -14.07 -10.06
N ILE A 189 1.81 -13.88 -10.94
CA ILE A 189 3.03 -14.69 -10.96
C ILE A 189 3.77 -14.57 -9.62
N ALA A 190 3.97 -13.35 -9.11
CA ALA A 190 4.61 -13.11 -7.82
C ALA A 190 3.87 -13.80 -6.67
N ALA A 191 2.53 -13.70 -6.63
CA ALA A 191 1.72 -14.34 -5.61
C ALA A 191 1.81 -15.88 -5.65
N ILE A 192 1.75 -16.49 -6.84
CA ILE A 192 1.88 -17.94 -7.01
C ILE A 192 3.27 -18.41 -6.57
N VAL A 193 4.33 -17.74 -7.03
CA VAL A 193 5.72 -18.11 -6.70
C VAL A 193 5.98 -17.94 -5.21
N ALA A 194 5.56 -16.81 -4.61
CA ALA A 194 5.69 -16.57 -3.18
C ALA A 194 4.93 -17.62 -2.36
N ALA A 195 3.68 -17.92 -2.72
CA ALA A 195 2.87 -18.93 -2.03
C ALA A 195 3.49 -20.33 -2.14
N TRP A 196 4.02 -20.71 -3.30
CA TRP A 196 4.71 -21.98 -3.51
C TRP A 196 5.98 -22.08 -2.67
N LEU A 197 6.81 -21.03 -2.63
CA LEU A 197 8.02 -21.00 -1.82
C LEU A 197 7.70 -21.02 -0.31
N LEU A 198 6.68 -20.29 0.14
CA LEU A 198 6.25 -20.27 1.54
C LEU A 198 5.74 -21.64 1.98
N ARG A 199 4.97 -22.34 1.15
CA ARG A 199 4.47 -23.69 1.46
C ARG A 199 5.58 -24.74 1.60
N ARG A 200 6.73 -24.54 0.97
CA ARG A 200 7.88 -25.45 1.04
C ARG A 200 8.80 -25.17 2.22
N ARG A 201 8.55 -24.12 3.01
CA ARG A 201 9.35 -23.78 4.17
C ARG A 201 8.81 -24.51 5.39
N PRO A 202 9.64 -25.29 6.12
CA PRO A 202 9.24 -25.85 7.40
C PRO A 202 8.93 -24.71 8.36
N THR A 203 7.88 -24.86 9.15
CA THR A 203 7.52 -23.87 10.16
C THR A 203 8.63 -23.79 11.22
N THR A 204 8.82 -22.61 11.81
CA THR A 204 9.83 -22.39 12.86
C THR A 204 9.68 -23.40 14.01
N GLU A 205 8.46 -23.87 14.26
CA GLU A 205 8.11 -24.87 15.28
C GLU A 205 8.76 -26.24 15.05
N GLU A 206 8.79 -26.73 13.80
CA GLU A 206 9.45 -28.01 13.42
C GLU A 206 10.97 -27.98 13.58
N ARG A 207 11.55 -26.80 13.76
CA ARG A 207 13.00 -26.58 13.78
C ARG A 207 13.57 -26.42 15.19
N SER A 208 12.69 -26.29 16.18
CA SER A 208 13.01 -26.20 17.61
C SER A 208 12.93 -27.53 18.35
N GLU A 209 12.51 -28.63 17.70
CA GLU A 209 12.68 -29.98 18.27
C GLU A 209 14.15 -30.40 18.13
N PRO A 210 14.89 -30.57 19.23
CA PRO A 210 16.22 -31.16 19.17
C PRO A 210 16.08 -32.68 18.93
N LEU A 211 16.82 -33.20 17.95
CA LEU A 211 17.11 -34.63 17.80
C LEU A 211 17.94 -35.14 18.99
#